data_AF-A0A1J4JH12-F1
#
_entry.id   AF-A0A1J4JH12-F1
#
_cell.length_a   1.000
_cell.length_b   1.000
_cell.length_c   1.000
_cell.angle_alpha   90.00
_cell.angle_beta   90.00
_cell.angle_gamma   90.00
#
_symmetry.space_group_name_H-M   'P 1'
#
loop_
_entity.id
_entity.type
_entity.pdbx_description
1 polymer ?
#
loop_
_entity_poly.entity_id
_entity_poly.type
_entity_poly.pdbx_seq_one_letter_code
_entity_poly.pdbx_strand_id
1 'polypeptide(L)'
;MNLPKEIGSEKYSYIFDNVETFMKSAFGSCESYQAFNTLQVKDYTKYDITVFDGKVKHDYRDNHFPVDLQEAFQMGERLVS
;
A
#
# COMPACT_ATOMS: atom_id res chain seq x y z
N MET A 1 -3.10 0.19 2.26
CA MET A 1 -4.53 0.55 2.25
C MET A 1 -5.35 -0.64 1.79
N ASN A 2 -6.56 -0.81 2.32
CA ASN A 2 -7.37 -2.00 2.10
C ASN A 2 -8.14 -2.00 0.76
N LEU A 3 -7.97 -0.98 -0.08
CA LEU A 3 -8.68 -0.81 -1.35
C LEU A 3 -7.77 -1.13 -2.54
N PRO A 4 -8.31 -1.62 -3.67
CA PRO A 4 -7.59 -1.69 -4.95
C PRO A 4 -6.94 -0.36 -5.32
N LYS A 5 -5.83 -0.41 -6.07
CA LYS A 5 -5.01 0.76 -6.42
C LYS A 5 -5.81 1.82 -7.14
N GLU A 6 -6.71 1.42 -8.04
CA GLU A 6 -7.51 2.31 -8.87
C GLU A 6 -8.42 3.18 -7.98
N ILE A 7 -9.15 2.53 -7.07
CA ILE A 7 -10.08 3.19 -6.15
C ILE A 7 -9.32 3.95 -5.06
N GLY A 8 -8.24 3.36 -4.54
CA GLY A 8 -7.44 3.94 -3.48
C GLY A 8 -6.71 5.20 -3.93
N SER A 9 -6.13 5.19 -5.13
CA SER A 9 -5.45 6.35 -5.70
C SER A 9 -6.44 7.50 -5.93
N GLU A 10 -7.62 7.23 -6.47
CA GLU A 10 -8.63 8.26 -6.68
C GLU A 10 -9.08 8.87 -5.34
N LYS A 11 -9.47 8.03 -4.38
CA LYS A 11 -10.07 8.50 -3.11
C LYS A 11 -9.08 9.13 -2.14
N TYR A 12 -7.81 8.76 -2.20
CA TYR A 12 -6.81 9.16 -1.20
C TYR A 12 -5.64 9.95 -1.79
N SER A 13 -5.62 10.23 -3.09
CA SER A 13 -4.63 11.10 -3.76
C SER A 13 -4.31 12.35 -2.94
N TYR A 14 -5.34 13.12 -2.58
CA TYR A 14 -5.19 14.32 -1.77
C TYR A 14 -4.49 14.09 -0.43
N ILE A 15 -4.75 12.95 0.24
CA ILE A 15 -4.10 12.61 1.51
C ILE A 15 -2.63 12.27 1.26
N PHE A 16 -2.32 11.50 0.20
CA PHE A 16 -0.96 11.16 -0.16
C PHE A 16 -0.14 12.39 -0.53
N ASP A 17 -0.70 13.28 -1.33
CA ASP A 17 -0.05 14.53 -1.77
C ASP A 17 0.27 15.44 -0.59
N ASN A 18 -0.64 15.55 0.38
CA ASN A 18 -0.40 16.35 1.58
C ASN A 18 0.68 15.73 2.48
N VAL A 19 0.67 14.41 2.66
CA VAL A 19 1.71 13.72 3.42
C VAL A 19 3.07 13.90 2.74
N GLU A 20 3.15 13.72 1.42
CA GLU A 20 4.38 13.97 0.67
C GLU A 20 4.84 15.42 0.78
N THR A 21 3.95 16.39 0.64
CA THR A 21 4.28 17.81 0.75
C THR A 21 4.86 18.14 2.13
N PHE A 22 4.23 17.61 3.18
CA PHE A 22 4.72 17.75 4.55
C PHE A 22 6.10 17.10 4.73
N MET A 23 6.28 15.86 4.28
CA MET A 23 7.55 15.14 4.39
C MET A 23 8.66 15.84 3.60
N LYS A 24 8.37 16.35 2.40
CA LYS A 24 9.32 17.13 1.60
C LYS A 24 9.74 18.41 2.30
N SER A 25 8.79 19.10 2.95
CA SER A 25 9.10 20.30 3.71
C SER A 25 9.96 20.02 4.95
N ALA A 26 9.77 18.87 5.60
CA ALA A 26 10.48 18.52 6.82
C ALA A 26 11.88 17.93 6.55
N PHE A 27 12.00 17.11 5.50
CA PHE A 27 13.19 16.28 5.25
C PHE A 27 13.90 16.56 3.91
N GLY A 28 13.32 17.41 3.05
CA GLY A 28 13.87 17.68 1.72
C GLY A 28 13.42 16.63 0.70
N SER A 29 14.37 15.94 0.06
CA SER A 29 14.02 14.86 -0.87
C SER A 29 13.36 13.71 -0.12
N CYS A 30 12.18 13.27 -0.57
CA CYS A 30 11.55 12.06 -0.07
C CYS A 30 10.85 11.29 -1.19
N GLU A 31 10.87 9.96 -1.08
CA GLU A 31 10.07 9.05 -1.90
C GLU A 31 8.93 8.47 -1.06
N SER A 32 7.83 8.10 -1.71
CA SER A 32 6.68 7.48 -1.06
C SER A 32 6.27 6.21 -1.81
N TYR A 33 5.77 5.21 -1.06
CA TYR A 33 5.23 3.98 -1.62
C TYR A 33 3.87 3.68 -1.02
N GLN A 34 2.82 3.59 -1.85
CA GLN A 34 1.49 3.25 -1.40
C GLN A 34 1.21 1.75 -1.63
N ALA A 35 1.19 0.98 -0.54
CA ALA A 35 0.72 -0.41 -0.59
C ALA A 35 -0.82 -0.43 -0.69
N PHE A 36 -1.38 -1.12 -1.69
CA PHE A 36 -2.83 -1.23 -1.91
C PHE A 36 -3.34 -2.64 -1.67
N ASN A 37 -4.67 -2.77 -1.63
CA ASN A 37 -5.43 -4.00 -1.46
C ASN A 37 -4.87 -4.98 -0.42
N THR A 38 -4.41 -4.43 0.71
CA THR A 38 -3.73 -5.20 1.76
C THR A 38 -4.64 -6.25 2.39
N LEU A 39 -4.03 -7.25 3.05
CA LEU A 39 -4.69 -8.30 3.83
C LEU A 39 -4.91 -7.82 5.28
N GLN A 40 -6.11 -7.99 5.83
CA GLN A 40 -6.45 -7.53 7.20
C GLN A 40 -6.19 -8.62 8.24
N VAL A 41 -6.54 -9.86 7.90
CA VAL A 41 -6.38 -11.04 8.77
C VAL A 41 -5.87 -12.21 7.94
N LYS A 42 -5.20 -13.16 8.61
CA LYS A 42 -4.65 -14.35 7.93
C LYS A 42 -5.73 -15.32 7.42
N ASP A 43 -6.90 -15.29 8.05
CA ASP A 43 -7.99 -16.23 7.77
C ASP A 43 -9.31 -15.51 8.03
N TYR A 44 -9.98 -15.12 6.94
CA TYR A 44 -11.23 -14.37 7.01
C TYR A 44 -12.40 -15.22 7.51
N THR A 45 -12.31 -16.55 7.45
CA THR A 45 -13.41 -17.44 7.91
C THR A 45 -13.62 -17.39 9.42
N LYS A 46 -12.63 -16.88 10.15
CA LYS A 46 -12.66 -16.74 11.62
C LYS A 46 -13.32 -15.44 12.09
N TYR A 47 -13.69 -14.54 11.18
CA TYR A 47 -14.21 -13.22 11.51
C TYR A 47 -15.41 -12.87 10.64
N ASP A 48 -16.37 -12.12 11.19
CA ASP A 48 -17.50 -11.59 10.43
C ASP A 48 -17.09 -10.30 9.69
N ILE A 49 -16.26 -10.45 8.65
CA ILE A 49 -15.77 -9.35 7.81
C ILE A 49 -16.36 -9.52 6.42
N THR A 50 -17.53 -8.91 6.19
CA THR A 50 -18.30 -9.07 4.95
C THR A 50 -17.93 -8.08 3.84
N VAL A 51 -17.20 -7.01 4.19
CA VAL A 51 -16.80 -5.97 3.23
C VAL A 51 -15.69 -6.41 2.27
N PHE A 52 -15.01 -7.53 2.55
CA PHE A 52 -13.93 -8.07 1.73
C PHE A 52 -14.19 -9.54 1.38
N ASP A 53 -13.87 -9.92 0.14
CA ASP A 53 -13.73 -11.31 -0.23
C ASP A 53 -12.33 -11.81 0.18
N GLY A 54 -12.28 -12.71 1.17
CA GLY A 54 -11.02 -13.24 1.68
C GLY A 54 -10.19 -13.96 0.62
N LYS A 55 -10.81 -14.71 -0.29
CA LYS A 55 -10.08 -15.44 -1.35
C LYS A 55 -9.43 -14.45 -2.31
N VAL A 56 -10.17 -13.46 -2.78
CA VAL A 56 -9.66 -12.41 -3.69
C VAL A 56 -8.52 -11.62 -3.03
N LYS A 57 -8.63 -11.34 -1.73
CA LYS A 57 -7.56 -10.69 -0.94
C LYS A 57 -6.29 -11.53 -0.88
N HIS A 58 -6.43 -12.82 -0.63
CA HIS A 58 -5.29 -13.74 -0.59
C HIS A 58 -4.64 -13.88 -1.97
N ASP A 59 -5.43 -14.14 -3.02
CA ASP A 59 -4.94 -14.25 -4.39
C ASP A 59 -4.16 -12.99 -4.81
N TYR A 60 -4.69 -11.80 -4.50
CA TYR A 60 -3.98 -10.56 -4.80
C TYR A 60 -2.67 -10.44 -4.04
N ARG A 61 -2.68 -10.71 -2.73
CA ARG A 61 -1.48 -10.64 -1.89
C ARG A 61 -0.39 -11.57 -2.42
N ASP A 62 -0.73 -12.81 -2.72
CA ASP A 62 0.27 -13.82 -3.11
C ASP A 62 0.96 -13.47 -4.43
N ASN A 63 0.25 -12.79 -5.33
CA ASN A 63 0.79 -12.34 -6.61
C ASN A 63 1.49 -10.97 -6.53
N HIS A 64 1.00 -10.03 -5.72
CA HIS A 64 1.45 -8.64 -5.74
C HIS A 64 2.49 -8.32 -4.67
N PHE A 65 2.39 -8.93 -3.48
CA PHE A 65 3.26 -8.59 -2.36
C PHE A 65 4.77 -8.80 -2.65
N PRO A 66 5.20 -9.83 -3.42
CA PRO A 66 6.60 -9.92 -3.83
C PRO A 66 7.08 -8.73 -4.68
N VAL A 67 6.19 -8.15 -5.49
CA VAL A 67 6.48 -6.94 -6.29
C VAL A 67 6.61 -5.74 -5.37
N ASP A 68 5.68 -5.56 -4.42
CA ASP A 68 5.76 -4.47 -3.43
C ASP A 68 7.07 -4.51 -2.64
N LEU A 69 7.50 -5.71 -2.24
CA LEU A 69 8.77 -5.90 -1.53
C LEU A 69 9.97 -5.51 -2.39
N GLN A 70 9.98 -5.87 -3.67
CA GLN A 70 11.06 -5.53 -4.58
C GLN A 70 11.14 -4.02 -4.85
N GLU A 71 9.99 -3.36 -5.03
CA GLU A 71 9.91 -1.90 -5.22
C GLU A 71 10.35 -1.15 -3.97
N ALA A 72 9.91 -1.59 -2.78
CA ALA A 72 10.32 -1.02 -1.51
C ALA A 72 11.83 -1.18 -1.26
N PHE A 73 12.42 -2.33 -1.60
CA PHE A 73 13.85 -2.56 -1.49
C PHE A 73 14.65 -1.59 -2.39
N GLN A 74 14.27 -1.47 -3.66
CA GLN A 74 14.92 -0.57 -4.62
C GLN A 74 14.77 0.90 -4.21
N MET A 75 13.64 1.27 -3.61
CA MET A 75 13.45 2.60 -3.04
C MET A 75 14.43 2.85 -1.89
N GLY A 76 14.62 1.87 -1.01
CA GLY A 76 15.62 1.94 0.06
C GLY A 76 17.03 2.19 -0.47
N GLU A 77 17.43 1.51 -1.54
CA GLU A 77 18.74 1.73 -2.19
C GLU A 77 18.91 3.17 -2.69
N ARG A 78 17.89 3.75 -3.33
CA ARG A 78 17.92 5.13 -3.80
C ARG A 78 17.98 6.16 -2.66
N LEU A 79 17.34 5.88 -1.53
CA LEU A 79 17.30 6.80 -0.39
C LEU A 79 18.64 6.90 0.36
N VAL A 80 19.53 5.91 0.22
CA VAL A 80 20.86 5.90 0.83
C VAL A 80 21.99 6.26 -0.14
N SER A 81 21.65 6.50 -1.41
CA SER A 81 22.57 6.86 -2.50
C SER A 81 22.77 8.37 -2.57
#